data_AF-A0A950BWF5-F1
#
_entry.id   AF-A0A950BWF5-F1
#
_cell.length_a   1.000
_cell.length_b   1.000
_cell.length_c   1.000
_cell.angle_alpha   90.00
_cell.angle_beta   90.00
_cell.angle_gamma   90.00
#
_symmetry.space_group_name_H-M   'P 1'
#
loop_
_entity.id
_entity.type
_entity.pdbx_description
1 polymer ?
#
loop_
_entity_poly.entity_id
_entity_poly.type
_entity_poly.pdbx_seq_one_letter_code
_entity_poly.pdbx_strand_id
1 'polypeptide(L)'
;MRDRNAFEPVLPLENGDRLTRAEFERRYDAMPGVKKAELIEGVVYMPSPAGLRRHGGVREYVVWRVQDRKVDWFVLSDGEFIRLDPDEKGHYRSQTFPGLWLDARALVEGGLAKVLDVVRQGLAAPEHAKFVSDLAARSSRPRP
;
A
#
# COMPACT_ATOMS: atom_id res chain seq x y z
N MET A 1 -10.13 24.97 -48.47
CA MET A 1 -10.09 23.62 -47.86
C MET A 1 -8.65 23.31 -47.51
N ARG A 2 -8.33 23.08 -46.23
CA ARG A 2 -7.05 22.51 -45.81
C ARG A 2 -7.37 21.20 -45.14
N ASP A 3 -7.04 20.11 -45.83
CA ASP A 3 -7.02 18.77 -45.27
C ASP A 3 -6.06 18.76 -44.07
N ARG A 4 -6.61 18.68 -42.86
CA ARG A 4 -5.87 18.32 -41.64
C ARG A 4 -6.23 16.88 -41.28
N ASN A 5 -5.85 15.96 -42.15
CA ASN A 5 -5.72 14.55 -41.80
C ASN A 5 -4.23 14.20 -41.90
N ALA A 6 -3.45 14.67 -40.94
CA ALA A 6 -2.11 14.17 -40.68
C ALA A 6 -2.21 13.37 -39.38
N PHE A 7 -1.84 12.10 -39.45
CA PHE A 7 -1.78 11.19 -38.30
C PHE A 7 -0.86 11.79 -37.23
N GLU A 8 -1.42 12.55 -36.29
CA GLU A 8 -0.70 12.91 -35.08
C GLU A 8 -0.49 11.61 -34.29
N PRO A 9 0.76 11.25 -33.98
CA PRO A 9 1.02 10.08 -33.16
C PRO A 9 0.28 10.24 -31.84
N VAL A 10 -0.48 9.22 -31.44
CA VAL A 10 -1.17 9.21 -30.15
C VAL A 10 -0.10 9.23 -29.05
N LEU A 11 0.14 10.40 -28.48
CA LEU A 11 1.10 10.55 -27.40
C LEU A 11 0.62 9.73 -26.19
N PRO A 12 1.53 9.02 -25.50
CA PRO A 12 1.22 8.43 -24.21
C PRO A 12 0.59 9.45 -23.26
N LEU A 13 -0.32 8.98 -22.41
CA LEU A 13 -0.78 9.77 -21.27
C LEU A 13 0.40 10.00 -20.32
N GLU A 14 0.57 11.24 -19.87
CA GLU A 14 1.48 11.59 -18.79
C GLU A 14 0.70 12.06 -17.56
N ASN A 15 1.21 11.72 -16.37
CA ASN A 15 0.60 12.18 -15.12
C ASN A 15 0.72 13.72 -15.01
N GLY A 16 -0.42 14.40 -14.85
CA GLY A 16 -0.50 15.86 -14.82
C GLY A 16 -0.92 16.48 -16.15
N ASP A 17 -1.05 15.69 -17.23
CA ASP A 17 -1.59 16.19 -18.51
C ASP A 17 -2.96 16.84 -18.32
N ARG A 18 -3.21 17.97 -18.99
CA ARG A 18 -4.53 18.59 -19.04
C ARG A 18 -5.22 18.23 -20.34
N LEU A 19 -6.19 17.34 -20.29
CA LEU A 19 -6.87 16.79 -21.47
C LEU A 19 -8.38 16.94 -21.37
N THR A 20 -9.01 17.08 -22.53
CA THR A 20 -10.44 16.80 -22.64
C THR A 20 -10.69 15.29 -22.53
N ARG A 21 -11.91 14.92 -22.15
CA ARG A 21 -12.33 13.51 -22.07
C ARG A 21 -12.04 12.74 -23.37
N ALA A 22 -12.35 13.33 -24.52
CA ALA A 22 -12.17 12.69 -25.82
C ALA A 22 -10.69 12.46 -26.19
N GLU A 23 -9.80 13.35 -25.75
CA GLU A 23 -8.35 13.17 -25.93
C GLU A 23 -7.79 12.11 -24.98
N PHE A 24 -8.27 12.09 -23.73
CA PHE A 24 -7.91 11.09 -22.75
C PHE A 24 -8.28 9.67 -23.20
N GLU A 25 -9.52 9.46 -23.65
CA GLU A 25 -9.99 8.14 -24.12
C GLU A 25 -9.15 7.63 -25.31
N ARG A 26 -8.91 8.48 -26.31
CA ARG A 26 -8.07 8.11 -27.46
C ARG A 26 -6.64 7.71 -27.07
N ARG A 27 -6.03 8.43 -26.11
CA ARG A 27 -4.68 8.12 -25.63
C ARG A 27 -4.64 6.88 -24.74
N TYR A 28 -5.66 6.69 -23.89
CA TYR A 28 -5.79 5.52 -23.02
C TYR A 28 -5.91 4.22 -23.82
N ASP A 29 -6.76 4.20 -24.86
CA ASP A 29 -6.97 3.03 -25.71
C ASP A 29 -5.70 2.60 -26.47
N ALA A 30 -4.80 3.55 -26.74
CA ALA A 30 -3.51 3.30 -27.37
C ALA A 30 -2.45 2.76 -26.39
N MET A 31 -2.76 2.61 -25.10
CA MET A 31 -1.83 2.19 -24.04
C MET A 31 -2.29 0.89 -23.34
N PRO A 32 -2.27 -0.28 -24.03
CA PRO A 32 -2.75 -1.55 -23.45
C PRO A 32 -1.97 -2.04 -22.22
N GLY A 33 -0.80 -1.46 -21.93
CA GLY A 33 0.00 -1.77 -20.73
C GLY A 33 -0.35 -0.94 -19.48
N VAL A 34 -1.20 0.07 -19.60
CA VAL A 34 -1.61 0.91 -18.47
C VAL A 34 -2.72 0.21 -17.69
N LYS A 35 -2.44 -0.15 -16.44
CA LYS A 35 -3.41 -0.83 -15.56
C LYS A 35 -4.48 0.12 -15.02
N LYS A 36 -4.15 1.41 -14.89
CA LYS A 36 -5.04 2.43 -14.33
C LYS A 36 -4.60 3.83 -14.76
N ALA A 37 -5.56 4.64 -15.19
CA ALA A 37 -5.46 6.08 -15.35
C ALA A 37 -6.84 6.70 -15.08
N GLU A 38 -6.88 7.91 -14.52
CA GLU A 38 -8.11 8.62 -14.20
C GLU A 38 -8.04 10.04 -14.78
N LEU A 39 -9.16 10.59 -15.24
CA LEU A 39 -9.28 11.99 -15.61
C LEU A 39 -10.13 12.70 -14.56
N ILE A 40 -9.51 13.58 -13.77
CA ILE A 40 -10.15 14.30 -12.66
C ILE A 40 -10.06 15.79 -12.96
N GLU A 41 -11.20 16.45 -13.14
CA GLU A 41 -11.28 17.89 -13.48
C GLU A 41 -10.41 18.29 -14.70
N GLY A 42 -10.31 17.40 -15.69
CA GLY A 42 -9.49 17.62 -16.89
C GLY A 42 -8.00 17.40 -16.67
N VAL A 43 -7.57 16.92 -15.51
CA VAL A 43 -6.18 16.54 -15.21
C VAL A 43 -6.07 15.01 -15.21
N VAL A 44 -5.10 14.50 -15.96
CA VAL A 44 -4.77 13.09 -16.02
C VAL A 44 -4.01 12.70 -14.76
N TYR A 45 -4.54 11.73 -14.03
CA TYR A 45 -3.87 11.08 -12.92
C TYR A 45 -3.50 9.65 -13.32
N MET A 46 -2.20 9.38 -13.39
CA MET A 46 -1.68 8.03 -13.60
C MET A 46 -0.95 7.59 -12.33
N PRO A 47 -1.46 6.60 -11.58
CA PRO A 47 -0.67 6.00 -10.53
C PRO A 47 0.60 5.41 -11.15
N SER A 48 1.75 5.97 -10.80
CA SER A 48 3.03 5.44 -11.24
C SER A 48 3.13 3.96 -10.81
N PRO A 49 3.62 3.04 -11.67
CA PRO A 49 4.01 1.70 -11.22
C PRO A 49 4.98 1.75 -10.04
N ALA A 50 5.76 2.84 -9.94
CA ALA A 50 6.67 3.13 -8.85
C ALA A 50 6.03 3.87 -7.66
N GLY A 51 4.81 4.38 -7.79
CA GLY A 51 4.06 4.97 -6.66
C GLY A 51 3.82 3.93 -5.57
N LEU A 52 3.57 2.68 -5.94
CA LEU A 52 3.49 1.60 -4.96
C LEU A 52 4.84 1.27 -4.30
N ARG A 53 5.97 1.72 -4.85
CA ARG A 53 7.31 1.30 -4.40
C ARG A 53 8.04 2.29 -3.49
N ARG A 54 7.64 3.56 -3.39
CA ARG A 54 8.36 4.55 -2.54
C ARG A 54 7.50 5.72 -2.03
N HIS A 55 6.34 5.47 -1.43
CA HIS A 55 5.70 6.52 -0.62
C HIS A 55 6.19 6.42 0.84
N GLY A 56 7.13 7.30 1.23
CA GLY A 56 7.26 7.78 2.62
C GLY A 56 8.08 6.96 3.63
N GLY A 57 8.90 5.98 3.22
CA GLY A 57 9.66 5.15 4.18
C GLY A 57 8.80 4.15 4.96
N VAL A 58 7.59 3.90 4.47
CA VAL A 58 6.68 2.89 5.02
C VAL A 58 7.32 1.51 4.91
N ARG A 59 7.48 0.83 6.05
CA ARG A 59 8.00 -0.54 6.12
C ARG A 59 6.91 -1.58 5.92
N GLU A 60 5.69 -1.28 6.34
CA GLU A 60 4.54 -2.19 6.31
C GLU A 60 3.25 -1.41 6.16
N TYR A 61 2.25 -1.99 5.50
CA TYR A 61 0.89 -1.44 5.47
C TYR A 61 -0.17 -2.53 5.45
N VAL A 62 -1.37 -2.17 5.92
CA VAL A 62 -2.52 -3.07 6.02
C VAL A 62 -3.64 -2.53 5.15
N VAL A 63 -4.25 -3.41 4.35
CA VAL A 63 -5.42 -3.11 3.51
C VAL A 63 -6.61 -3.86 4.05
N TRP A 64 -7.67 -3.12 4.39
CA TRP A 64 -8.97 -3.71 4.71
C TRP A 64 -9.86 -3.70 3.48
N ARG A 65 -10.15 -4.89 2.95
CA ARG A 65 -11.13 -5.10 1.87
C ARG A 65 -12.50 -5.35 2.47
N VAL A 66 -13.29 -4.28 2.61
CA VAL A 66 -14.58 -4.30 3.31
C VAL A 66 -15.56 -5.26 2.63
N GLN A 67 -15.67 -5.22 1.30
CA GLN A 67 -16.58 -6.08 0.53
C GLN A 67 -16.19 -7.56 0.62
N ASP A 68 -14.89 -7.86 0.50
CA ASP A 68 -14.38 -9.24 0.54
C ASP A 68 -14.27 -9.80 1.97
N ARG A 69 -14.58 -8.98 2.99
CA ARG A 69 -14.34 -9.30 4.41
C ARG A 69 -12.94 -9.87 4.64
N LYS A 70 -11.92 -9.19 4.08
CA LYS A 70 -10.53 -9.65 4.15
C LYS A 70 -9.58 -8.53 4.53
N VAL A 71 -8.55 -8.90 5.29
CA VAL A 71 -7.38 -8.06 5.55
C VAL A 71 -6.20 -8.64 4.79
N ASP A 72 -5.44 -7.80 4.11
CA ASP A 72 -4.12 -8.13 3.58
C ASP A 72 -3.09 -7.24 4.26
N TRP A 73 -1.98 -7.83 4.72
CA TRP A 73 -0.85 -7.12 5.28
C TRP A 73 0.34 -7.25 4.34
N PHE A 74 1.02 -6.15 4.04
CA PHE A 74 2.19 -6.13 3.17
C PHE A 74 3.41 -5.62 3.92
N VAL A 75 4.56 -6.21 3.63
CA VAL A 75 5.87 -5.84 4.18
C VAL A 75 6.82 -5.46 3.04
N LEU A 76 7.65 -4.45 3.25
CA LEU A 76 8.65 -4.03 2.28
C LEU A 76 9.89 -4.92 2.39
N SER A 77 10.14 -5.74 1.36
CA SER A 77 11.33 -6.58 1.21
C SER A 77 12.00 -6.26 -0.13
N ASP A 78 13.30 -5.97 -0.11
CA ASP A 78 14.10 -5.68 -1.32
C ASP A 78 13.48 -4.64 -2.28
N GLY A 79 12.80 -3.63 -1.71
CA GLY A 79 12.14 -2.58 -2.48
C GLY A 79 10.81 -2.98 -3.13
N GLU A 80 10.26 -4.14 -2.75
CA GLU A 80 8.96 -4.64 -3.17
C GLU A 80 8.06 -4.86 -1.96
N PHE A 81 6.76 -4.61 -2.11
CA PHE A 81 5.80 -4.99 -1.07
C PHE A 81 5.30 -6.41 -1.31
N ILE A 82 5.63 -7.29 -0.37
CA ILE A 82 5.25 -8.70 -0.38
C ILE A 82 4.10 -8.88 0.61
N ARG A 83 3.08 -9.65 0.22
CA ARG A 83 1.98 -9.98 1.13
C ARG A 83 2.50 -10.91 2.22
N LEU A 84 2.31 -10.51 3.47
CA LEU A 84 2.47 -11.37 4.63
C LEU A 84 1.25 -12.30 4.68
N ASP A 85 1.46 -13.58 4.97
CA ASP A 85 0.38 -14.51 5.29
C ASP A 85 0.24 -14.63 6.81
N PRO A 86 -0.99 -14.78 7.33
CA PRO A 86 -1.20 -14.97 8.76
C PRO A 86 -0.64 -16.33 9.21
N ASP A 87 -0.36 -16.45 10.51
CA ASP A 87 0.06 -17.72 11.09
C ASP A 87 -1.08 -18.77 11.12
N GLU A 88 -0.78 -19.97 11.61
CA GLU A 88 -1.75 -21.08 11.71
C GLU A 88 -3.01 -20.74 12.53
N LYS A 89 -2.92 -19.74 13.42
CA LYS A 89 -4.05 -19.27 14.23
C LYS A 89 -4.82 -18.13 13.56
N GLY A 90 -4.41 -17.71 12.37
CA GLY A 90 -5.00 -16.59 11.64
C GLY A 90 -4.49 -15.22 12.09
N HIS A 91 -3.38 -15.16 12.82
CA HIS A 91 -2.81 -13.89 13.27
C HIS A 91 -1.76 -13.36 12.30
N TYR A 92 -1.89 -12.10 11.92
CA TYR A 92 -0.78 -11.36 11.35
C TYR A 92 0.17 -10.90 12.44
N ARG A 93 1.48 -10.89 12.15
CA ARG A 93 2.53 -10.43 13.06
C ARG A 93 3.44 -9.44 12.33
N SER A 94 3.56 -8.23 12.83
CA SER A 94 4.45 -7.23 12.25
C SER A 94 5.91 -7.67 12.34
N GLN A 95 6.69 -7.40 11.29
CA GLN A 95 8.15 -7.60 11.28
C GLN A 95 8.90 -6.36 11.80
N THR A 96 8.28 -5.19 11.67
CA THR A 96 8.82 -3.88 12.06
C THR A 96 8.52 -3.56 13.52
N PHE A 97 7.37 -4.01 14.02
CA PHE A 97 6.95 -3.84 15.41
C PHE A 97 6.77 -5.21 16.09
N PRO A 98 7.86 -5.85 16.54
CA PRO A 98 7.77 -7.11 17.28
C PRO A 98 6.79 -6.99 18.45
N GLY A 99 5.81 -7.90 18.50
CA GLY A 99 4.71 -7.89 19.45
C GLY A 99 3.40 -7.26 18.96
N LEU A 100 3.39 -6.57 17.81
CA LEU A 100 2.14 -6.16 17.16
C LEU A 100 1.56 -7.35 16.40
N TRP A 101 0.60 -8.03 17.02
CA TRP A 101 -0.14 -9.14 16.43
C TRP A 101 -1.61 -8.76 16.26
N LEU A 102 -2.21 -9.13 15.13
CA LEU A 102 -3.61 -8.85 14.82
C LEU A 102 -4.32 -10.10 14.32
N ASP A 103 -5.51 -10.39 14.87
CA ASP A 103 -6.37 -11.45 14.37
C ASP A 103 -7.13 -10.99 13.12
N ALA A 104 -6.82 -11.60 11.97
CA ALA A 104 -7.35 -11.17 10.68
C ALA A 104 -8.87 -11.35 10.60
N ARG A 105 -9.39 -12.43 11.19
CA ARG A 105 -10.82 -12.76 11.18
C ARG A 105 -11.60 -11.83 12.12
N ALA A 106 -11.10 -11.62 13.33
CA ALA A 106 -11.74 -10.77 14.31
C ALA A 106 -11.78 -9.30 13.84
N LEU A 107 -10.75 -8.83 13.10
CA LEU A 107 -10.78 -7.52 12.46
C LEU A 107 -11.99 -7.39 11.53
N VAL A 108 -12.15 -8.30 10.57
CA VAL A 108 -13.23 -8.23 9.56
C VAL A 108 -14.62 -8.51 10.14
N GLU A 109 -14.70 -9.23 11.26
CA GLU A 109 -15.93 -9.51 12.01
C GLU A 109 -16.30 -8.42 13.03
N GLY A 110 -15.45 -7.42 13.24
CA GLY A 110 -15.68 -6.38 14.26
C GLY A 110 -15.51 -6.91 15.69
N GLY A 111 -14.85 -8.05 15.87
CA GLY A 111 -14.57 -8.71 17.14
C GLY A 111 -13.45 -8.04 17.93
N LEU A 112 -13.62 -6.78 18.31
CA LEU A 112 -12.57 -5.96 18.93
C LEU A 112 -11.98 -6.59 20.20
N ALA A 113 -12.79 -7.26 21.03
CA ALA A 113 -12.30 -7.94 22.23
C ALA A 113 -11.21 -8.97 21.90
N LYS A 114 -11.44 -9.79 20.87
CA LYS A 114 -10.48 -10.79 20.40
C LYS A 114 -9.23 -10.14 19.79
N VAL A 115 -9.40 -9.06 19.01
CA VAL A 115 -8.27 -8.29 18.47
C VAL A 115 -7.38 -7.79 19.61
N LEU A 116 -7.97 -7.19 20.65
CA LEU A 116 -7.23 -6.69 21.81
C LEU A 116 -6.57 -7.81 22.62
N ASP A 117 -7.20 -8.97 22.75
CA ASP A 117 -6.58 -10.14 23.38
C ASP A 117 -5.33 -10.61 22.64
N VAL A 118 -5.36 -10.59 21.31
CA VAL A 118 -4.21 -10.99 20.47
C VAL A 118 -3.10 -9.93 20.53
N VAL A 119 -3.45 -8.64 20.55
CA VAL A 119 -2.47 -7.56 20.79
C VAL A 119 -1.81 -7.74 22.15
N ARG A 120 -2.58 -7.99 23.21
CA ARG A 120 -2.03 -8.23 24.56
C ARG A 120 -1.08 -9.42 24.60
N GLN A 121 -1.40 -10.52 23.91
CA GLN A 121 -0.50 -11.67 23.78
C GLN A 121 0.82 -11.30 23.11
N GLY A 122 0.76 -10.54 22.01
CA GLY A 122 1.97 -10.09 21.31
C GLY A 122 2.83 -9.14 22.15
N LEU A 123 2.21 -8.21 22.89
CA LEU A 123 2.93 -7.31 23.80
C LEU A 123 3.59 -8.05 24.97
N ALA A 124 3.03 -9.19 25.40
CA ALA A 124 3.61 -10.03 26.44
C ALA A 124 4.73 -10.95 25.93
N ALA A 125 4.94 -11.03 24.61
CA ALA A 125 5.92 -11.91 24.00
C ALA A 125 7.37 -11.39 24.21
N PRO A 126 8.37 -12.28 24.36
CA PRO A 126 9.74 -11.89 24.68
C PRO A 126 10.39 -11.01 23.60
N GLU A 127 10.02 -11.18 22.33
CA GLU A 127 10.49 -10.32 21.24
C GLU A 127 10.08 -8.86 21.42
N HIS A 128 8.91 -8.59 22.01
CA HIS A 128 8.47 -7.22 22.30
C HIS A 128 9.29 -6.61 23.43
N ALA A 129 9.51 -7.36 24.51
CA ALA A 129 10.35 -6.92 25.63
C ALA A 129 11.78 -6.57 25.15
N LYS A 130 12.35 -7.41 24.28
CA LYS A 130 13.64 -7.14 23.65
C LYS A 130 13.60 -5.87 22.80
N PHE A 131 12.58 -5.71 21.97
CA PHE A 131 12.40 -4.53 21.11
C PHE A 131 12.34 -3.23 21.93
N VAL A 132 11.58 -3.22 23.04
CA VAL A 132 11.49 -2.06 23.94
C VAL A 132 12.84 -1.76 24.59
N SER A 133 13.56 -2.78 25.05
CA SER A 133 14.91 -2.62 25.62
C SER A 133 15.90 -2.02 24.60
N ASP A 134 15.89 -2.51 23.36
CA ASP A 134 16.75 -2.01 22.29
C ASP A 134 16.42 -0.56 21.93
N LEU A 135 15.14 -0.19 21.92
CA LEU A 135 14.70 1.18 21.67
C LEU A 135 15.14 2.13 22.78
N ALA A 136 15.01 1.72 24.04
CA ALA A 136 15.47 2.48 25.19
C ALA A 136 16.99 2.75 25.11
N ALA A 137 17.79 1.72 24.82
CA ALA A 137 19.25 1.84 24.67
C ALA A 137 19.67 2.78 23.53
N ARG A 138 18.92 2.78 22.41
CA ARG A 138 19.16 3.70 21.28
C ARG A 138 18.81 5.14 21.62
N SER A 139 17.74 5.35 22.39
CA SER A 139 17.30 6.68 22.81
C SER A 139 18.26 7.35 23.83
N SER A 140 18.97 6.55 24.62
CA SER A 140 19.96 7.03 25.60
C SER A 140 21.34 7.36 24.99
N ARG A 141 21.57 7.07 23.72
CA ARG A 141 22.84 7.36 23.03
C ARG A 141 22.78 8.78 22.47
N PRO A 142 23.72 9.68 22.79
CA PRO A 142 23.74 11.03 22.19
C PRO A 142 23.87 10.89 20.67
N ARG A 143 23.06 11.66 19.91
CA ARG A 143 23.26 11.76 18.46
C ARG A 143 24.65 12.35 18.19
N PRO A 144 25.41 11.79 17.23
CA PRO A 144 26.67 12.38 16.80
C PRO A 144 26.47 13.78 16.21
#